data_AF-A0A1D3JCM5-F1
#
_entry.id   AF-A0A1D3JCM5-F1
#
_cell.length_a   1.000
_cell.length_b   1.000
_cell.length_c   1.000
_cell.angle_alpha   90.00
_cell.angle_beta   90.00
_cell.angle_gamma   90.00
#
_symmetry.space_group_name_H-M   'P 1'
#
loop_
_entity.id
_entity.type
_entity.pdbx_description
1 polymer ?
#
loop_
_entity_poly.entity_id
_entity_poly.type
_entity_poly.pdbx_seq_one_letter_code
_entity_poly.pdbx_strand_id
1 'polypeptide(L)'
;MSPGDIYTDDSADEELYDNSDYEEEDNFEDVLMKKLPLNNFYAILDNNTDYVIAENNICNGYVSTSYPNANEFHELCRRLVYKLKNFSGIKAQCTNIQKEKFCDYLNYWLGNQIININPKSNNIKLIGNLFDVISTTFVEEKCTCKTDKFSNHSFTKMKEFFDYTENIEGINNLNESLKTLRGGYYCNYILKAVKSYNEIIEKDSCPDNSCEYYAELENFRTKFFHLLTSLKSKCPNDINISCIRITKEKYHESCTTLKHTYGDSQNASPNDQHTGDSNSVVKIVTSVCVLSGLFFLSSILYKFTTFGSWVHQRISRKEKIWDNTEEEIYQLENTSFIDNAHSYKKRHNIVYHASVNY
;
A
#
# COMPACT_ATOMS: atom_id res chain seq x y z
N MET A 1 65.24 1.58 18.06
CA MET A 1 64.43 0.34 18.01
C MET A 1 62.97 0.80 17.99
N SER A 2 62.13 0.21 17.13
CA SER A 2 60.75 0.66 16.89
C SER A 2 59.79 0.34 18.06
N PRO A 3 58.55 0.89 18.07
CA PRO A 3 57.95 1.47 19.28
C PRO A 3 56.76 0.67 19.85
N GLY A 4 56.10 1.23 20.87
CA GLY A 4 54.82 0.77 21.39
C GLY A 4 53.99 1.92 22.02
N ASP A 5 52.86 2.20 21.38
CA ASP A 5 51.56 2.59 21.93
C ASP A 5 51.39 3.87 22.77
N ILE A 6 50.74 4.88 22.15
CA ILE A 6 49.89 5.86 22.82
C ILE A 6 48.54 5.87 22.09
N TYR A 7 47.45 5.68 22.84
CA TYR A 7 46.08 5.79 22.36
C TYR A 7 45.76 7.25 21.94
N THR A 8 45.09 7.42 20.80
CA THR A 8 44.34 8.63 20.48
C THR A 8 42.85 8.31 20.44
N ASP A 9 42.07 9.19 21.04
CA ASP A 9 40.61 9.16 21.15
C ASP A 9 40.01 9.69 19.83
N ASP A 10 39.25 8.84 19.12
CA ASP A 10 38.48 9.22 17.94
C ASP A 10 36.99 9.14 18.30
N SER A 11 36.39 10.29 18.62
CA SER A 11 34.95 10.44 18.79
C SER A 11 34.27 10.36 17.42
N ALA A 12 33.70 9.19 17.10
CA ALA A 12 32.81 9.03 15.96
C ALA A 12 31.38 9.42 16.36
N ASP A 13 30.87 10.52 15.80
CA ASP A 13 29.45 10.85 15.86
C ASP A 13 28.65 9.79 15.09
N GLU A 14 27.89 8.95 15.80
CA GLU A 14 26.87 8.10 15.17
C GLU A 14 25.69 8.98 14.75
N GLU A 15 25.63 9.33 13.46
CA GLU A 15 24.41 9.85 12.84
C GLU A 15 23.31 8.80 12.95
N LEU A 16 22.43 8.99 13.93
CA LEU A 16 21.24 8.18 14.14
C LEU A 16 20.28 8.40 12.95
N TYR A 17 20.34 7.53 11.95
CA TYR A 17 19.39 7.54 10.84
C TYR A 17 17.98 7.30 11.38
N ASP A 18 17.18 8.36 11.38
CA ASP A 18 15.81 8.32 11.84
C ASP A 18 14.95 7.50 10.87
N ASN A 19 14.33 6.44 11.38
CA ASN A 19 13.43 5.57 10.62
C ASN A 19 11.97 6.05 10.70
N SER A 20 11.67 7.10 11.48
CA SER A 20 10.30 7.59 11.67
C SER A 20 9.68 8.14 10.39
N ASP A 21 10.45 8.82 9.54
CA ASP A 21 9.97 9.40 8.27
C ASP A 21 9.26 8.36 7.38
N TYR A 22 9.77 7.12 7.33
CA TYR A 22 9.19 6.04 6.52
C TYR A 22 7.87 5.50 7.09
N GLU A 23 7.74 5.39 8.42
CA GLU A 23 6.48 4.98 9.05
C GLU A 23 5.44 6.11 9.08
N GLU A 24 5.85 7.39 9.09
CA GLU A 24 4.95 8.54 8.94
C GLU A 24 4.44 8.70 7.48
N GLU A 25 5.27 8.47 6.45
CA GLU A 25 4.82 8.53 5.05
C GLU A 25 3.78 7.45 4.70
N ASP A 26 4.01 6.18 5.08
CA ASP A 26 3.06 5.08 4.83
C ASP A 26 1.70 5.32 5.53
N ASN A 27 1.71 5.90 6.74
CA ASN A 27 0.51 6.30 7.47
C ASN A 27 -0.22 7.47 6.77
N PHE A 28 0.53 8.44 6.25
CA PHE A 28 -0.02 9.61 5.55
C PHE A 28 -0.71 9.25 4.23
N GLU A 29 -0.13 8.38 3.40
CA GLU A 29 -0.73 7.93 2.14
C GLU A 29 -2.07 7.22 2.37
N ASP A 30 -2.11 6.29 3.33
CA ASP A 30 -3.30 5.53 3.70
C ASP A 30 -4.43 6.44 4.21
N VAL A 31 -4.11 7.41 5.07
CA VAL A 31 -5.07 8.44 5.54
C VAL A 31 -5.64 9.27 4.38
N LEU A 32 -4.83 9.61 3.35
CA LEU A 32 -5.33 10.29 2.16
C LEU A 32 -6.19 9.38 1.28
N MET A 33 -5.80 8.13 1.06
CA MET A 33 -6.59 7.21 0.24
C MET A 33 -7.94 6.89 0.88
N LYS A 34 -8.00 6.75 2.21
CA LYS A 34 -9.24 6.57 3.00
C LYS A 34 -10.23 7.73 2.92
N LYS A 35 -9.85 8.92 2.42
CA LYS A 35 -10.82 9.98 2.08
C LYS A 35 -11.67 9.64 0.85
N LEU A 36 -11.18 8.79 -0.05
CA LEU A 36 -11.88 8.45 -1.30
C LEU A 36 -12.95 7.36 -1.05
N PRO A 37 -14.12 7.42 -1.70
CA PRO A 37 -15.25 6.54 -1.36
C PRO A 37 -14.94 5.04 -1.44
N LEU A 38 -14.15 4.62 -2.44
CA LEU A 38 -13.76 3.21 -2.62
C LEU A 38 -12.86 2.71 -1.49
N ASN A 39 -11.77 3.41 -1.18
CA ASN A 39 -10.81 2.91 -0.19
C ASN A 39 -11.34 3.06 1.24
N ASN A 40 -12.22 4.04 1.50
CA ASN A 40 -12.99 4.08 2.76
C ASN A 40 -13.83 2.81 2.93
N PHE A 41 -14.59 2.43 1.91
CA PHE A 41 -15.38 1.20 1.93
C PHE A 41 -14.51 -0.06 2.13
N TYR A 42 -13.37 -0.16 1.45
CA TYR A 42 -12.40 -1.25 1.69
C TYR A 42 -11.86 -1.25 3.12
N ALA A 43 -11.47 -0.09 3.69
CA ALA A 43 -11.00 0.01 5.06
C ALA A 43 -12.05 -0.46 6.09
N ILE A 44 -13.33 -0.14 5.88
CA ILE A 44 -14.44 -0.62 6.73
C ILE A 44 -14.62 -2.14 6.59
N LEU A 45 -14.42 -2.71 5.40
CA LEU A 45 -14.48 -4.17 5.20
C LEU A 45 -13.27 -4.90 5.81
N ASP A 46 -12.07 -4.32 5.71
CA ASP A 46 -10.85 -4.93 6.22
C ASP A 46 -10.68 -4.78 7.75
N ASN A 47 -11.32 -3.78 8.37
CA ASN A 47 -11.36 -3.68 9.83
C ASN A 47 -12.04 -4.93 10.45
N ASN A 48 -11.31 -5.65 11.30
CA ASN A 48 -11.78 -6.87 11.96
C ASN A 48 -12.04 -6.69 13.47
N THR A 49 -11.96 -5.48 14.04
CA THR A 49 -12.21 -5.24 15.48
C THR A 49 -13.59 -5.69 15.94
N ASP A 50 -14.59 -5.54 15.07
CA ASP A 50 -16.01 -5.78 15.41
C ASP A 50 -16.42 -7.23 15.16
N TYR A 51 -15.52 -8.03 14.58
CA TYR A 51 -15.75 -9.43 14.24
C TYR A 51 -15.54 -10.32 15.48
N VAL A 52 -16.64 -10.54 16.20
CA VAL A 52 -16.72 -11.62 17.18
C VAL A 52 -16.82 -12.94 16.44
N ILE A 53 -15.91 -13.88 16.75
CA ILE A 53 -15.96 -15.27 16.25
C ILE A 53 -17.12 -16.01 16.95
N ALA A 54 -18.35 -15.69 16.56
CA ALA A 54 -19.48 -16.59 16.76
C ALA A 54 -19.29 -17.81 15.85
N GLU A 55 -19.55 -19.02 16.35
CA GLU A 55 -19.48 -20.25 15.56
C GLU A 55 -20.51 -20.23 14.42
N ASN A 56 -20.08 -19.72 13.26
CA ASN A 56 -20.93 -19.60 12.09
C ASN A 56 -20.92 -20.91 11.30
N ASN A 57 -21.73 -21.86 11.77
CA ASN A 57 -21.91 -23.19 11.19
C ASN A 57 -22.24 -23.21 9.69
N ILE A 58 -22.73 -22.09 9.12
CA ILE A 58 -22.99 -21.93 7.69
C ILE A 58 -21.72 -22.24 6.88
N CYS A 59 -20.55 -21.77 7.32
CA CYS A 59 -19.30 -21.95 6.57
C CYS A 59 -18.91 -23.41 6.34
N ASN A 60 -19.30 -24.31 7.24
CA ASN A 60 -19.04 -25.75 7.11
C ASN A 60 -19.71 -26.37 5.86
N GLY A 61 -20.78 -25.76 5.34
CA GLY A 61 -21.46 -26.16 4.11
C GLY A 61 -20.92 -25.49 2.84
N TYR A 62 -20.09 -24.45 2.97
CA TYR A 62 -19.61 -23.62 1.87
C TYR A 62 -18.08 -23.48 1.81
N VAL A 63 -17.35 -24.27 2.59
CA VAL A 63 -15.89 -24.43 2.47
C VAL A 63 -15.56 -25.91 2.70
N SER A 64 -14.97 -26.56 1.69
CA SER A 64 -14.52 -27.94 1.82
C SER A 64 -13.14 -28.01 2.45
N THR A 65 -12.99 -28.88 3.44
CA THR A 65 -11.71 -29.25 4.06
C THR A 65 -10.83 -30.16 3.18
N SER A 66 -11.36 -30.67 2.07
CA SER A 66 -10.60 -31.50 1.11
C SER A 66 -9.73 -30.70 0.14
N TYR A 67 -9.85 -29.37 0.11
CA TYR A 67 -9.06 -28.49 -0.76
C TYR A 67 -7.96 -27.75 0.03
N PRO A 68 -6.85 -27.35 -0.62
CA PRO A 68 -5.82 -26.54 0.01
C PRO A 68 -6.37 -25.22 0.60
N ASN A 69 -5.69 -24.73 1.63
CA ASN A 69 -5.99 -23.48 2.33
C ASN A 69 -7.40 -23.42 2.95
N ALA A 70 -7.97 -24.59 3.30
CA ALA A 70 -9.34 -24.68 3.81
C ALA A 70 -9.58 -23.90 5.13
N ASN A 71 -8.55 -23.69 5.95
CA ASN A 71 -8.67 -22.93 7.20
C ASN A 71 -8.79 -21.43 6.89
N GLU A 72 -7.94 -20.94 5.99
CA GLU A 72 -7.93 -19.56 5.49
C GLU A 72 -9.23 -19.24 4.75
N PHE A 73 -9.76 -20.18 3.95
CA PHE A 73 -11.09 -20.06 3.34
C PHE A 73 -12.24 -20.11 4.35
N HIS A 74 -12.15 -20.91 5.42
CA HIS A 74 -13.14 -20.88 6.50
C HIS A 74 -13.14 -19.51 7.20
N GLU A 75 -11.96 -18.91 7.43
CA GLU A 75 -11.87 -17.61 8.08
C GLU A 75 -12.36 -16.48 7.18
N LEU A 76 -11.99 -16.48 5.90
CA LEU A 76 -12.58 -15.58 4.90
C LEU A 76 -14.10 -15.75 4.83
N CYS A 77 -14.60 -16.98 4.84
CA CYS A 77 -16.04 -17.25 4.86
C CYS A 77 -16.73 -16.61 6.07
N ARG A 78 -16.20 -16.79 7.29
CA ARG A 78 -16.80 -16.22 8.51
C ARG A 78 -16.81 -14.70 8.46
N ARG A 79 -15.68 -14.07 8.10
CA ARG A 79 -15.56 -12.61 7.88
C ARG A 79 -16.58 -12.13 6.85
N LEU A 80 -16.66 -12.80 5.69
CA LEU A 80 -17.61 -12.45 4.62
C LEU A 80 -19.06 -12.52 5.11
N VAL A 81 -19.49 -13.61 5.76
CA VAL A 81 -20.87 -13.72 6.28
C VAL A 81 -21.17 -12.62 7.30
N TYR A 82 -20.23 -12.30 8.19
CA TYR A 82 -20.40 -11.21 9.15
C TYR A 82 -20.58 -9.86 8.44
N LYS A 83 -19.73 -9.53 7.47
CA LYS A 83 -19.81 -8.27 6.71
C LYS A 83 -21.09 -8.18 5.87
N LEU A 84 -21.49 -9.26 5.19
CA LEU A 84 -22.73 -9.30 4.42
C LEU A 84 -23.97 -9.14 5.32
N LYS A 85 -24.06 -9.85 6.47
CA LYS A 85 -25.19 -9.73 7.39
C LYS A 85 -25.31 -8.34 8.03
N ASN A 86 -24.19 -7.65 8.26
CA ASN A 86 -24.15 -6.30 8.83
C ASN A 86 -24.01 -5.19 7.76
N PHE A 87 -24.30 -5.51 6.49
CA PHE A 87 -24.00 -4.63 5.37
C PHE A 87 -24.73 -3.27 5.43
N SER A 88 -25.93 -3.22 6.02
CA SER A 88 -26.65 -1.95 6.27
C SER A 88 -25.85 -0.98 7.17
N GLY A 89 -25.17 -1.50 8.21
CA GLY A 89 -24.31 -0.72 9.09
C GLY A 89 -22.99 -0.29 8.44
N ILE A 90 -22.46 -1.11 7.54
CA ILE A 90 -21.29 -0.76 6.70
C ILE A 90 -21.66 0.38 5.74
N LYS A 91 -22.79 0.24 5.05
CA LYS A 91 -23.33 1.24 4.13
C LYS A 91 -23.60 2.59 4.81
N ALA A 92 -24.07 2.57 6.07
CA ALA A 92 -24.30 3.78 6.87
C ALA A 92 -23.02 4.55 7.24
N GLN A 93 -21.85 3.88 7.27
CA GLN A 93 -20.54 4.52 7.50
C GLN A 93 -19.95 5.13 6.22
N CYS A 94 -20.52 4.83 5.06
CA CYS A 94 -19.98 5.23 3.77
C CYS A 94 -20.63 6.52 3.24
N THR A 95 -19.81 7.43 2.72
CA THR A 95 -20.27 8.67 2.07
C THR A 95 -19.97 8.65 0.58
N ASN A 96 -20.84 9.30 -0.22
CA ASN A 96 -20.64 9.53 -1.66
C ASN A 96 -20.48 8.26 -2.54
N ILE A 97 -20.99 7.10 -2.09
CA ILE A 97 -21.07 5.88 -2.91
C ILE A 97 -22.49 5.76 -3.47
N GLN A 98 -22.62 5.67 -4.81
CA GLN A 98 -23.89 5.39 -5.47
C GLN A 98 -24.35 3.95 -5.17
N LYS A 99 -25.66 3.75 -5.04
CA LYS A 99 -26.25 2.47 -4.59
C LYS A 99 -25.72 1.28 -5.40
N GLU A 100 -25.65 1.46 -6.71
CA GLU A 100 -25.30 0.46 -7.71
C GLU A 100 -23.83 -0.01 -7.60
N LYS A 101 -22.93 0.86 -7.10
CA LYS A 101 -21.49 0.56 -7.00
C LYS A 101 -21.13 -0.38 -5.87
N PHE A 102 -21.95 -0.44 -4.81
CA PHE A 102 -21.65 -1.23 -3.61
C PHE A 102 -21.40 -2.72 -3.90
N CYS A 103 -22.15 -3.31 -4.84
CA CYS A 103 -21.97 -4.70 -5.21
C CYS A 103 -20.65 -4.95 -5.96
N ASP A 104 -20.25 -4.01 -6.83
CA ASP A 104 -18.97 -4.08 -7.52
C ASP A 104 -17.81 -3.97 -6.52
N TYR A 105 -17.92 -3.05 -5.56
CA TYR A 105 -16.90 -2.87 -4.52
C TYR A 105 -16.77 -4.14 -3.66
N LEU A 106 -17.88 -4.74 -3.22
CA LEU A 106 -17.87 -6.03 -2.50
C LEU A 106 -17.18 -7.13 -3.30
N ASN A 107 -17.44 -7.21 -4.61
CA ASN A 107 -16.85 -8.20 -5.49
C ASN A 107 -15.33 -8.01 -5.65
N TYR A 108 -14.86 -6.79 -5.90
CA TYR A 108 -13.43 -6.53 -6.03
C TYR A 108 -12.67 -6.68 -4.71
N TRP A 109 -13.30 -6.35 -3.57
CA TRP A 109 -12.76 -6.67 -2.25
C TRP A 109 -12.64 -8.19 -2.04
N LEU A 110 -13.72 -8.96 -2.27
CA LEU A 110 -13.73 -10.41 -2.06
C LEU A 110 -12.70 -11.13 -2.96
N GLY A 111 -12.62 -10.76 -4.24
CA GLY A 111 -11.61 -11.29 -5.16
C GLY A 111 -10.17 -11.00 -4.71
N ASN A 112 -9.92 -9.82 -4.13
CA ASN A 112 -8.63 -9.46 -3.55
C ASN A 112 -8.26 -10.36 -2.35
N GLN A 113 -9.21 -10.61 -1.43
CA GLN A 113 -9.01 -11.53 -0.31
C GLN A 113 -8.73 -12.97 -0.81
N ILE A 114 -9.43 -13.41 -1.86
CA ILE A 114 -9.27 -14.76 -2.45
C ILE A 114 -7.90 -14.97 -3.07
N ILE A 115 -7.36 -13.97 -3.78
CA ILE A 115 -6.02 -14.05 -4.41
C ILE A 115 -4.91 -14.19 -3.38
N ASN A 116 -5.03 -13.51 -2.24
CA ASN A 116 -4.07 -13.61 -1.14
C ASN A 116 -4.09 -14.98 -0.45
N ILE A 117 -5.13 -15.80 -0.67
CA ILE A 117 -5.23 -17.17 -0.18
C ILE A 117 -4.82 -18.16 -1.27
N ASN A 118 -5.66 -18.34 -2.29
CA ASN A 118 -5.44 -19.30 -3.38
C ASN A 118 -6.46 -19.09 -4.53
N PRO A 119 -6.11 -18.36 -5.60
CA PRO A 119 -7.04 -18.06 -6.71
C PRO A 119 -7.42 -19.28 -7.57
N LYS A 120 -6.84 -20.46 -7.31
CA LYS A 120 -7.14 -21.70 -8.04
C LYS A 120 -7.96 -22.69 -7.22
N SER A 121 -8.39 -22.33 -6.01
CA SER A 121 -9.13 -23.22 -5.12
C SER A 121 -10.59 -23.41 -5.56
N ASN A 122 -11.06 -24.66 -5.50
CA ASN A 122 -12.48 -24.96 -5.72
C ASN A 122 -13.41 -24.34 -4.65
N ASN A 123 -12.87 -23.94 -3.49
CA ASN A 123 -13.62 -23.20 -2.47
C ASN A 123 -14.17 -21.84 -2.96
N ILE A 124 -13.59 -21.26 -4.02
CA ILE A 124 -14.06 -20.00 -4.62
C ILE A 124 -15.52 -20.11 -5.07
N LYS A 125 -15.91 -21.23 -5.69
CA LYS A 125 -17.28 -21.46 -6.16
C LYS A 125 -18.27 -21.61 -5.00
N LEU A 126 -17.85 -22.27 -3.92
CA LEU A 126 -18.67 -22.45 -2.73
C LEU A 126 -18.87 -21.12 -2.00
N ILE A 127 -17.81 -20.32 -1.84
CA ILE A 127 -17.89 -18.96 -1.28
C ILE A 127 -18.75 -18.03 -2.16
N GLY A 128 -18.72 -18.19 -3.49
CA GLY A 128 -19.62 -17.47 -4.38
C GLY A 128 -21.09 -17.79 -4.17
N ASN A 129 -21.43 -19.09 -4.11
CA ASN A 129 -22.80 -19.52 -3.83
C ASN A 129 -23.29 -18.99 -2.46
N LEU A 130 -22.41 -18.96 -1.45
CA LEU A 130 -22.69 -18.37 -0.15
C LEU A 130 -22.93 -16.85 -0.23
N PHE A 131 -22.09 -16.14 -0.98
CA PHE A 131 -22.23 -14.70 -1.23
C PHE A 131 -23.59 -14.41 -1.85
N ASP A 132 -23.99 -15.15 -2.90
CA ASP A 132 -25.27 -14.97 -3.58
C ASP A 132 -26.44 -15.20 -2.63
N VAL A 133 -26.45 -16.33 -1.91
CA VAL A 133 -27.50 -16.67 -0.94
C VAL A 133 -27.71 -15.57 0.10
N ILE A 134 -26.63 -15.03 0.67
CA ILE A 134 -26.75 -14.00 1.73
C ILE A 134 -27.04 -12.61 1.15
N SER A 135 -26.44 -12.26 0.00
CA SER A 135 -26.58 -10.93 -0.60
C SER A 135 -28.01 -10.61 -1.01
N THR A 136 -28.80 -11.61 -1.43
CA THR A 136 -30.24 -11.45 -1.71
C THR A 136 -31.04 -10.87 -0.53
N THR A 137 -30.61 -11.12 0.71
CA THR A 137 -31.32 -10.71 1.92
C THR A 137 -30.74 -9.45 2.55
N PHE A 138 -29.41 -9.30 2.57
CA PHE A 138 -28.73 -8.28 3.38
C PHE A 138 -28.00 -7.19 2.59
N VAL A 139 -27.69 -7.43 1.30
CA VAL A 139 -26.99 -6.45 0.46
C VAL A 139 -28.02 -5.72 -0.40
N GLU A 140 -28.31 -6.24 -1.60
CA GLU A 140 -29.26 -5.70 -2.56
C GLU A 140 -29.80 -6.82 -3.45
N GLU A 141 -31.05 -6.69 -3.89
CA GLU A 141 -31.84 -7.71 -4.62
C GLU A 141 -31.15 -8.33 -5.86
N LYS A 142 -30.14 -7.64 -6.42
CA LYS A 142 -29.42 -8.05 -7.64
C LYS A 142 -27.91 -8.17 -7.44
N CYS A 143 -27.41 -8.15 -6.20
CA CYS A 143 -25.99 -8.30 -5.96
C CYS A 143 -25.55 -9.76 -6.03
N THR A 144 -24.76 -10.11 -7.04
CA THR A 144 -24.24 -11.46 -7.27
C THR A 144 -22.71 -11.51 -7.29
N CYS A 145 -22.17 -12.69 -7.03
CA CYS A 145 -20.75 -12.96 -6.94
C CYS A 145 -20.12 -13.18 -8.32
N LYS A 146 -19.04 -12.46 -8.61
CA LYS A 146 -18.27 -12.53 -9.87
C LYS A 146 -17.14 -13.55 -9.77
N THR A 147 -17.44 -14.77 -9.30
CA THR A 147 -16.45 -15.84 -9.03
C THR A 147 -15.53 -16.12 -10.21
N ASP A 148 -16.06 -16.11 -11.43
CA ASP A 148 -15.27 -16.33 -12.66
C ASP A 148 -14.15 -15.30 -12.82
N LYS A 149 -14.34 -14.06 -12.35
CA LYS A 149 -13.27 -13.06 -12.31
C LYS A 149 -12.19 -13.40 -11.28
N PHE A 150 -12.55 -13.95 -10.12
CA PHE A 150 -11.60 -14.18 -9.03
C PHE A 150 -10.58 -15.27 -9.34
N SER A 151 -11.00 -16.29 -10.09
CA SER A 151 -10.10 -17.34 -10.61
C SER A 151 -9.31 -16.91 -11.86
N ASN A 152 -9.57 -15.71 -12.39
CA ASN A 152 -8.92 -15.22 -13.57
C ASN A 152 -7.51 -14.72 -13.26
N HIS A 153 -6.51 -15.15 -14.03
CA HIS A 153 -5.11 -14.78 -13.82
C HIS A 153 -4.83 -13.28 -14.01
N SER A 154 -5.68 -12.57 -14.76
CA SER A 154 -5.63 -11.12 -14.96
C SER A 154 -6.44 -10.33 -13.93
N PHE A 155 -7.04 -10.93 -12.90
CA PHE A 155 -7.85 -10.19 -11.91
C PHE A 155 -7.11 -9.01 -11.30
N THR A 156 -5.81 -9.14 -11.00
CA THR A 156 -5.01 -8.02 -10.45
C THR A 156 -5.02 -6.81 -11.37
N LYS A 157 -5.06 -7.01 -12.70
CA LYS A 157 -5.20 -5.93 -13.69
C LYS A 157 -6.64 -5.41 -13.79
N MET A 158 -7.65 -6.28 -13.71
CA MET A 158 -9.05 -5.85 -13.59
C MET A 158 -9.24 -4.93 -12.37
N LYS A 159 -8.74 -5.35 -11.20
CA LYS A 159 -8.80 -4.57 -9.96
C LYS A 159 -8.03 -3.28 -10.06
N GLU A 160 -6.80 -3.28 -10.60
CA GLU A 160 -5.99 -2.07 -10.77
C GLU A 160 -6.76 -1.00 -11.58
N PHE A 161 -7.36 -1.36 -12.72
CA PHE A 161 -8.10 -0.38 -13.53
C PHE A 161 -9.48 -0.03 -12.98
N PHE A 162 -10.13 -0.95 -12.25
CA PHE A 162 -11.33 -0.63 -11.48
C PHE A 162 -11.03 0.41 -10.40
N ASP A 163 -10.03 0.15 -9.55
CA ASP A 163 -9.59 1.04 -8.48
C ASP A 163 -9.16 2.41 -9.05
N TYR A 164 -8.40 2.45 -10.17
CA TYR A 164 -8.06 3.71 -10.83
C TYR A 164 -9.31 4.46 -11.28
N THR A 165 -10.27 3.81 -11.94
CA THR A 165 -11.51 4.43 -12.46
C THR A 165 -12.31 5.10 -11.34
N GLU A 166 -12.48 4.38 -10.23
CA GLU A 166 -13.23 4.85 -9.06
C GLU A 166 -12.48 5.93 -8.29
N ASN A 167 -11.18 5.78 -8.10
CA ASN A 167 -10.37 6.76 -7.37
C ASN A 167 -10.18 8.07 -8.16
N ILE A 168 -10.04 8.07 -9.50
CA ILE A 168 -10.00 9.34 -10.25
C ILE A 168 -11.33 10.09 -10.20
N GLU A 169 -12.46 9.38 -10.12
CA GLU A 169 -13.78 9.99 -9.92
C GLU A 169 -13.92 10.54 -8.49
N GLY A 170 -13.48 9.79 -7.48
CA GLY A 170 -13.40 10.25 -6.09
C GLY A 170 -12.55 11.52 -5.94
N ILE A 171 -11.32 11.52 -6.49
CA ILE A 171 -10.39 12.65 -6.49
C ILE A 171 -11.01 13.86 -7.21
N ASN A 172 -11.63 13.64 -8.37
CA ASN A 172 -12.32 14.70 -9.10
C ASN A 172 -13.45 15.34 -8.27
N ASN A 173 -14.10 14.57 -7.40
CA ASN A 173 -15.23 15.04 -6.61
C ASN A 173 -14.84 15.62 -5.24
N LEU A 174 -13.54 15.63 -4.89
CA LEU A 174 -13.04 16.34 -3.70
C LEU A 174 -13.24 17.86 -3.85
N ASN A 175 -13.80 18.49 -2.82
CA ASN A 175 -13.93 19.95 -2.73
C ASN A 175 -12.60 20.66 -2.39
N GLU A 176 -11.56 19.89 -2.02
CA GLU A 176 -10.23 20.40 -1.73
C GLU A 176 -9.49 20.81 -3.01
N SER A 177 -8.70 21.89 -2.94
CA SER A 177 -7.75 22.20 -4.03
C SER A 177 -6.57 21.24 -3.97
N LEU A 178 -6.30 20.55 -5.08
CA LEU A 178 -5.18 19.60 -5.18
C LEU A 178 -3.80 20.29 -5.33
N LYS A 179 -3.71 21.60 -5.04
CA LYS A 179 -2.49 22.41 -5.15
C LYS A 179 -1.62 22.44 -3.88
N THR A 180 -2.04 21.73 -2.82
CA THR A 180 -1.26 21.55 -1.59
C THR A 180 -0.40 20.29 -1.67
N LEU A 181 0.53 20.07 -0.73
CA LEU A 181 1.33 18.83 -0.64
C LEU A 181 0.44 17.57 -0.66
N ARG A 182 -0.65 17.58 0.12
CA ARG A 182 -1.70 16.53 0.14
C ARG A 182 -2.42 16.36 -1.20
N GLY A 183 -2.55 17.43 -1.96
CA GLY A 183 -3.12 17.41 -3.32
C GLY A 183 -2.17 16.83 -4.37
N GLY A 184 -0.86 17.10 -4.24
CA GLY A 184 0.18 16.53 -5.09
C GLY A 184 0.16 15.00 -5.11
N TYR A 185 -0.11 14.37 -3.95
CA TYR A 185 -0.31 12.93 -3.85
C TYR A 185 -1.37 12.38 -4.82
N TYR A 186 -2.57 12.96 -4.81
CA TYR A 186 -3.65 12.52 -5.72
C TYR A 186 -3.32 12.77 -7.20
N CYS A 187 -2.59 13.85 -7.50
CA CYS A 187 -2.12 14.12 -8.87
C CYS A 187 -1.05 13.11 -9.31
N ASN A 188 -0.18 12.67 -8.41
CA ASN A 188 0.77 11.57 -8.65
C ASN A 188 0.07 10.21 -8.84
N TYR A 189 -0.99 9.94 -8.08
CA TYR A 189 -1.86 8.76 -8.29
C TYR A 189 -2.49 8.76 -9.68
N ILE A 190 -3.04 9.90 -10.14
CA ILE A 190 -3.59 10.05 -11.50
C ILE A 190 -2.49 9.83 -12.56
N LEU A 191 -1.29 10.39 -12.36
CA LEU A 191 -0.14 10.16 -13.24
C LEU A 191 0.24 8.68 -13.34
N LYS A 192 0.26 7.96 -12.22
CA LYS A 192 0.53 6.51 -12.16
C LYS A 192 -0.51 5.74 -12.97
N ALA A 193 -1.81 6.05 -12.80
CA ALA A 193 -2.90 5.42 -13.55
C ALA A 193 -2.77 5.63 -15.07
N VAL A 194 -2.51 6.87 -15.49
CA VAL A 194 -2.27 7.25 -16.90
C VAL A 194 -1.06 6.52 -17.47
N LYS A 195 0.03 6.41 -16.71
CA LYS A 195 1.24 5.70 -17.12
C LYS A 195 0.97 4.20 -17.30
N SER A 196 0.33 3.54 -16.32
CA SER A 196 -0.08 2.13 -16.41
C SER A 196 -0.92 1.87 -17.66
N TYR A 197 -1.90 2.74 -17.96
CA TYR A 197 -2.71 2.65 -19.18
C TYR A 197 -1.85 2.79 -20.45
N ASN A 198 -1.02 3.82 -20.52
CA ASN A 198 -0.20 4.10 -21.71
C ASN A 198 0.80 2.98 -22.03
N GLU A 199 1.39 2.36 -21.01
CA GLU A 199 2.29 1.22 -21.21
C GLU A 199 1.57 0.01 -21.85
N ILE A 200 0.29 -0.21 -21.56
CA ILE A 200 -0.49 -1.32 -22.13
C ILE A 200 -0.80 -1.07 -23.60
N ILE A 201 -1.19 0.16 -23.95
CA ILE A 201 -1.44 0.56 -25.35
C ILE A 201 -0.14 0.59 -26.18
N GLU A 202 1.00 0.92 -25.57
CA GLU A 202 2.30 0.94 -26.26
C GLU A 202 2.86 -0.46 -26.53
N LYS A 203 2.67 -1.37 -25.56
CA LYS A 203 3.07 -2.79 -25.64
C LYS A 203 2.03 -3.67 -26.34
N ASP A 204 0.90 -3.10 -26.78
CA ASP A 204 -0.23 -3.78 -27.43
C ASP A 204 -0.74 -5.00 -26.63
N SER A 205 -0.69 -4.90 -25.29
CA SER A 205 -0.89 -6.06 -24.39
C SER A 205 -2.36 -6.34 -24.04
N CYS A 206 -3.28 -5.53 -24.55
CA CYS A 206 -4.73 -5.66 -24.36
C CYS A 206 -5.45 -4.86 -25.47
N PRO A 207 -5.38 -5.29 -26.74
CA PRO A 207 -5.78 -4.47 -27.89
C PRO A 207 -7.30 -4.33 -28.05
N ASP A 208 -8.06 -5.35 -27.68
CA ASP A 208 -9.50 -5.46 -27.91
C ASP A 208 -10.20 -6.33 -26.84
N ASN A 209 -11.50 -6.55 -27.02
CA ASN A 209 -12.37 -7.28 -26.09
C ASN A 209 -12.06 -8.79 -25.94
N SER A 210 -11.09 -9.35 -26.65
CA SER A 210 -10.55 -10.68 -26.37
C SER A 210 -9.64 -10.70 -25.13
N CYS A 211 -9.10 -9.55 -24.74
CA CYS A 211 -8.32 -9.39 -23.51
C CYS A 211 -9.21 -9.37 -22.27
N GLU A 212 -8.87 -10.17 -21.26
CA GLU A 212 -9.70 -10.44 -20.08
C GLU A 212 -10.07 -9.20 -19.26
N TYR A 213 -9.18 -8.20 -19.20
CA TYR A 213 -9.37 -6.95 -18.43
C TYR A 213 -9.66 -5.73 -19.32
N TYR A 214 -10.00 -5.94 -20.60
CA TYR A 214 -10.29 -4.85 -21.55
C TYR A 214 -11.46 -3.97 -21.11
N ALA A 215 -12.48 -4.56 -20.47
CA ALA A 215 -13.65 -3.80 -20.02
C ALA A 215 -13.27 -2.76 -18.95
N GLU A 216 -12.44 -3.13 -17.97
CA GLU A 216 -11.93 -2.22 -16.94
C GLU A 216 -10.97 -1.17 -17.54
N LEU A 217 -10.15 -1.56 -18.51
CA LEU A 217 -9.23 -0.68 -19.22
C LEU A 217 -9.98 0.42 -20.02
N GLU A 218 -11.05 0.05 -20.74
CA GLU A 218 -11.88 0.97 -21.52
C GLU A 218 -12.79 1.83 -20.64
N ASN A 219 -13.25 1.30 -19.50
CA ASN A 219 -13.96 2.07 -18.47
C ASN A 219 -13.06 3.18 -17.89
N PHE A 220 -11.81 2.84 -17.54
CA PHE A 220 -10.82 3.82 -17.09
C PHE A 220 -10.59 4.90 -18.15
N ARG A 221 -10.33 4.50 -19.41
CA ARG A 221 -10.14 5.41 -20.54
C ARG A 221 -11.30 6.40 -20.69
N THR A 222 -12.53 5.88 -20.72
CA THR A 222 -13.76 6.67 -20.90
C THR A 222 -13.96 7.65 -19.75
N LYS A 223 -13.80 7.18 -18.50
CA LYS A 223 -13.92 8.03 -17.30
C LYS A 223 -12.83 9.11 -17.28
N PHE A 224 -11.58 8.74 -17.57
CA PHE A 224 -10.46 9.68 -17.59
C PHE A 224 -10.65 10.77 -18.66
N PHE A 225 -11.10 10.43 -19.88
CA PHE A 225 -11.41 11.43 -20.91
C PHE A 225 -12.48 12.43 -20.46
N HIS A 226 -13.57 11.94 -19.84
CA HIS A 226 -14.62 12.80 -19.31
C HIS A 226 -14.12 13.76 -18.21
N LEU A 227 -13.16 13.33 -17.39
CA LEU A 227 -12.64 14.09 -16.25
C LEU A 227 -11.37 14.91 -16.55
N LEU A 228 -10.72 14.69 -17.71
CA LEU A 228 -9.38 15.21 -18.05
C LEU A 228 -9.21 16.72 -17.77
N THR A 229 -10.12 17.55 -18.26
CA THR A 229 -10.05 19.01 -18.11
C THR A 229 -10.17 19.44 -16.64
N SER A 230 -11.09 18.80 -15.90
CA SER A 230 -11.31 19.07 -14.47
C SER A 230 -10.08 18.67 -13.66
N LEU A 231 -9.59 17.44 -13.82
CA LEU A 231 -8.39 16.94 -13.14
C LEU A 231 -7.16 17.83 -13.41
N LYS A 232 -6.92 18.21 -14.67
CA LYS A 232 -5.83 19.13 -15.02
C LYS A 232 -5.94 20.50 -14.34
N SER A 233 -7.15 21.05 -14.21
CA SER A 233 -7.35 22.34 -13.53
C SER A 233 -7.17 22.29 -12.01
N LYS A 234 -7.38 21.12 -11.39
CA LYS A 234 -7.23 20.91 -9.95
C LYS A 234 -5.77 20.73 -9.53
N CYS A 235 -4.96 20.08 -10.35
CA CYS A 235 -3.57 19.77 -10.04
C CYS A 235 -2.62 20.99 -10.11
N PRO A 236 -1.43 20.89 -9.48
CA PRO A 236 -0.35 21.87 -9.65
C PRO A 236 0.14 21.95 -11.10
N ASN A 237 0.62 23.12 -11.54
CA ASN A 237 1.10 23.33 -12.92
C ASN A 237 2.38 22.55 -13.24
N ASP A 238 3.19 22.27 -12.23
CA ASP A 238 4.39 21.44 -12.26
C ASP A 238 4.07 19.94 -12.40
N ILE A 239 2.89 19.49 -11.96
CA ILE A 239 2.41 18.12 -12.16
C ILE A 239 1.62 18.03 -13.47
N ASN A 240 2.34 17.96 -14.59
CA ASN A 240 1.75 17.82 -15.92
C ASN A 240 1.13 16.42 -16.11
N ILE A 241 -0.18 16.28 -15.86
CA ILE A 241 -0.93 15.06 -16.14
C ILE A 241 -0.76 14.69 -17.62
N SER A 242 0.01 13.62 -17.84
CA SER A 242 0.24 13.01 -19.15
C SER A 242 -1.07 12.69 -19.85
N CYS A 243 -1.04 12.68 -21.18
CA CYS A 243 -2.20 12.34 -21.98
C CYS A 243 -2.25 10.84 -22.24
N ILE A 244 -3.45 10.27 -22.29
CA ILE A 244 -3.58 8.86 -22.65
C ILE A 244 -3.50 8.64 -24.17
N ARG A 245 -2.91 7.50 -24.54
CA ARG A 245 -2.80 6.99 -25.91
C ARG A 245 -4.17 6.53 -26.42
N ILE A 246 -4.46 6.79 -27.69
CA ILE A 246 -5.55 6.13 -28.44
C ILE A 246 -4.99 4.89 -29.14
N THR A 247 -3.79 4.99 -29.69
CA THR A 247 -3.03 3.88 -30.28
C THR A 247 -1.56 4.01 -29.90
N LYS A 248 -0.74 3.01 -30.24
CA LYS A 248 0.71 3.04 -30.07
C LYS A 248 1.38 4.32 -30.61
N GLU A 249 0.82 4.91 -31.66
CA GLU A 249 1.37 6.07 -32.38
C GLU A 249 0.67 7.39 -32.05
N LYS A 250 -0.55 7.35 -31.48
CA LYS A 250 -1.42 8.54 -31.34
C LYS A 250 -1.88 8.76 -29.91
N TYR A 251 -1.74 9.99 -29.43
CA TYR A 251 -2.36 10.50 -28.21
C TYR A 251 -3.71 11.14 -28.50
N HIS A 252 -4.53 11.36 -27.47
CA HIS A 252 -5.85 11.98 -27.62
C HIS A 252 -5.80 13.44 -28.09
N GLU A 253 -6.76 13.85 -28.92
CA GLU A 253 -6.73 15.14 -29.64
C GLU A 253 -6.84 16.36 -28.70
N SER A 254 -7.51 16.22 -27.55
CA SER A 254 -7.53 17.23 -26.47
C SER A 254 -6.14 17.55 -25.89
N CYS A 255 -5.09 16.88 -26.37
CA CYS A 255 -3.70 17.14 -26.04
C CYS A 255 -2.83 17.59 -27.22
N THR A 256 -3.28 17.43 -28.47
CA THR A 256 -2.57 18.01 -29.63
C THR A 256 -2.78 19.52 -29.75
N THR A 257 -3.91 20.04 -29.26
CA THR A 257 -4.22 21.48 -29.21
C THR A 257 -3.37 22.32 -28.24
N LEU A 258 -2.44 21.70 -27.49
CA LEU A 258 -1.50 22.41 -26.61
C LEU A 258 -0.12 22.68 -27.25
N LYS A 259 0.17 22.16 -28.44
CA LYS A 259 1.24 22.69 -29.29
C LYS A 259 0.65 23.79 -30.18
N HIS A 260 0.63 25.03 -29.70
CA HIS A 260 0.71 26.30 -30.47
C HIS A 260 0.30 27.54 -29.62
N THR A 261 1.06 27.86 -28.56
CA THR A 261 1.09 29.23 -28.01
C THR A 261 2.48 29.63 -27.50
N TYR A 262 3.51 29.34 -28.28
CA TYR A 262 4.73 30.16 -28.29
C TYR A 262 4.94 30.62 -29.73
N GLY A 263 5.16 31.92 -29.92
CA GLY A 263 4.90 32.58 -31.19
C GLY A 263 5.97 32.32 -32.25
N ASP A 264 5.68 31.43 -33.20
CA ASP A 264 6.34 31.47 -34.52
C ASP A 264 5.67 32.54 -35.38
N SER A 265 6.24 33.74 -35.32
CA SER A 265 6.08 34.76 -36.34
C SER A 265 7.46 35.11 -36.89
N GLN A 266 7.80 34.54 -38.04
CA GLN A 266 8.14 35.32 -39.24
C GLN A 266 8.51 34.44 -40.43
N ASN A 267 7.86 34.71 -41.57
CA ASN A 267 8.40 34.35 -42.87
C ASN A 267 9.46 35.40 -43.26
N ALA A 268 10.75 35.02 -43.32
CA ALA A 268 11.75 35.71 -44.13
C ALA A 268 13.00 34.84 -44.38
N SER A 269 13.24 34.52 -45.64
CA SER A 269 14.60 34.28 -46.18
C SER A 269 15.21 35.66 -46.48
N PRO A 270 16.52 35.93 -46.29
CA PRO A 270 17.53 35.32 -47.16
C PRO A 270 18.88 34.94 -46.51
N ASN A 271 19.66 34.26 -47.34
CA ASN A 271 21.08 33.92 -47.24
C ASN A 271 21.99 35.08 -46.78
N ASP A 272 22.95 34.81 -45.87
CA ASP A 272 24.38 35.03 -46.16
C ASP A 272 25.33 34.48 -45.07
N GLN A 273 26.58 34.24 -45.47
CA GLN A 273 27.65 33.72 -44.63
C GLN A 273 28.39 34.87 -43.92
N HIS A 274 28.75 34.71 -42.64
CA HIS A 274 30.03 35.24 -42.16
C HIS A 274 30.56 34.47 -40.94
N THR A 275 31.89 34.30 -40.94
CA THR A 275 32.68 33.61 -39.92
C THR A 275 32.88 34.46 -38.66
N GLY A 276 32.84 33.83 -37.48
CA GLY A 276 33.18 34.44 -36.19
C GLY A 276 33.71 33.39 -35.22
N ASP A 277 35.00 33.49 -34.87
CA ASP A 277 35.72 32.52 -34.02
C ASP A 277 35.48 32.77 -32.52
N SER A 278 35.30 31.72 -31.72
CA SER A 278 35.10 31.82 -30.25
C SER A 278 35.58 30.57 -29.48
N ASN A 279 36.78 30.11 -29.80
CA ASN A 279 37.28 28.79 -29.36
C ASN A 279 37.96 28.71 -27.97
N SER A 280 37.51 29.51 -26.99
CA SER A 280 38.08 29.53 -25.61
C SER A 280 37.20 28.84 -24.56
N VAL A 281 35.87 29.00 -24.62
CA VAL A 281 34.93 28.47 -23.60
C VAL A 281 34.84 26.94 -23.65
N VAL A 282 34.88 26.36 -24.85
CA VAL A 282 34.72 24.91 -25.08
C VAL A 282 35.81 24.09 -24.36
N LYS A 283 37.03 24.61 -24.24
CA LYS A 283 38.17 23.89 -23.62
C LYS A 283 38.08 23.81 -22.09
N ILE A 284 37.40 24.76 -21.45
CA ILE A 284 37.22 24.77 -19.98
C ILE A 284 36.04 23.87 -19.59
N VAL A 285 34.90 24.00 -20.30
CA VAL A 285 33.69 23.21 -20.03
C VAL A 285 33.91 21.70 -20.25
N THR A 286 34.64 21.32 -21.30
CA THR A 286 34.95 19.90 -21.56
C THR A 286 35.83 19.26 -20.48
N SER A 287 36.75 20.01 -19.86
CA SER A 287 37.62 19.47 -18.81
C SER A 287 36.88 19.20 -17.49
N VAL A 288 35.93 20.06 -17.11
CA VAL A 288 35.14 19.90 -15.88
C VAL A 288 34.12 18.77 -16.00
N CYS A 289 33.45 18.64 -17.15
CA CYS A 289 32.44 17.59 -17.37
C CYS A 289 33.02 16.17 -17.31
N VAL A 290 34.21 15.94 -17.85
CA VAL A 290 34.85 14.59 -17.85
C VAL A 290 35.26 14.16 -16.43
N LEU A 291 35.78 15.08 -15.62
CA LEU A 291 36.16 14.79 -14.24
C LEU A 291 34.93 14.49 -13.36
N SER A 292 33.85 15.28 -13.50
CA SER A 292 32.58 15.05 -12.79
C SER A 292 31.97 13.69 -13.16
N GLY A 293 31.92 13.33 -14.45
CA GLY A 293 31.39 12.04 -14.91
C GLY A 293 32.11 10.81 -14.33
N LEU A 294 33.43 10.89 -14.11
CA LEU A 294 34.23 9.83 -13.48
C LEU A 294 33.88 9.63 -11.99
N PHE A 295 33.55 10.69 -11.26
CA PHE A 295 33.07 10.58 -9.87
C PHE A 295 31.68 9.94 -9.81
N PHE A 296 30.73 10.38 -10.65
CA PHE A 296 29.38 9.77 -10.65
C PHE A 296 29.39 8.30 -11.07
N LEU A 297 30.18 7.93 -12.09
CA LEU A 297 30.30 6.52 -12.51
C LEU A 297 30.98 5.66 -11.45
N SER A 298 31.98 6.17 -10.73
CA SER A 298 32.59 5.42 -9.63
C SER A 298 31.68 5.28 -8.41
N SER A 299 30.84 6.27 -8.08
CA SER A 299 29.79 6.13 -7.05
C SER A 299 28.72 5.11 -7.41
N ILE A 300 28.27 5.09 -8.67
CA ILE A 300 27.32 4.08 -9.18
C ILE A 300 27.96 2.69 -9.14
N LEU A 301 29.17 2.54 -9.70
CA LEU A 301 29.88 1.26 -9.71
C LEU A 301 30.26 0.78 -8.30
N TYR A 302 30.51 1.65 -7.34
CA TYR A 302 30.70 1.26 -5.93
C TYR A 302 29.43 0.58 -5.37
N LYS A 303 28.24 1.12 -5.68
CA LYS A 303 26.95 0.54 -5.27
C LYS A 303 26.59 -0.77 -6.00
N PHE A 304 27.22 -1.05 -7.14
CA PHE A 304 26.97 -2.24 -7.96
C PHE A 304 28.13 -3.24 -8.06
N THR A 305 29.30 -2.96 -7.47
CA THR A 305 30.44 -3.89 -7.49
C THR A 305 30.23 -5.00 -6.46
N THR A 306 30.20 -6.22 -6.98
CA THR A 306 29.76 -7.45 -6.32
C THR A 306 30.56 -7.85 -5.07
N PHE A 307 30.11 -7.43 -3.88
CA PHE A 307 30.31 -8.17 -2.63
C PHE A 307 29.08 -8.24 -1.70
N GLY A 308 27.95 -7.61 -2.07
CA GLY A 308 26.71 -7.57 -1.27
C GLY A 308 25.99 -8.92 -1.08
N SER A 309 26.37 -9.98 -1.81
CA SER A 309 25.67 -11.28 -1.76
C SER A 309 25.94 -12.09 -0.47
N TRP A 310 27.00 -11.74 0.29
CA TRP A 310 27.38 -12.49 1.50
C TRP A 310 26.78 -11.95 2.81
N VAL A 311 26.29 -10.71 2.81
CA VAL A 311 25.73 -10.06 4.02
C VAL A 311 24.31 -10.56 4.30
N HIS A 312 23.47 -10.62 3.26
CA HIS A 312 22.05 -11.02 3.41
C HIS A 312 21.88 -12.45 3.97
N GLN A 313 22.77 -13.38 3.61
CA GLN A 313 22.74 -14.76 4.10
C GLN A 313 23.14 -14.91 5.59
N ARG A 314 23.79 -13.89 6.19
CA ARG A 314 24.12 -13.87 7.63
C ARG A 314 23.05 -13.19 8.50
N ILE A 315 22.24 -12.29 7.94
CA ILE A 315 21.18 -11.59 8.69
C ILE A 315 20.00 -12.54 8.97
N SER A 316 19.50 -13.25 7.95
CA SER A 316 18.40 -14.23 8.09
C SER A 316 18.72 -15.45 8.98
N ARG A 317 19.98 -15.62 9.43
CA ARG A 317 20.40 -16.71 10.32
C ARG A 317 20.51 -16.33 11.81
N LYS A 318 20.11 -15.13 12.21
CA LYS A 318 20.19 -14.69 13.62
C LYS A 318 18.87 -14.74 14.41
N GLU A 319 17.70 -14.75 13.77
CA GLU A 319 16.39 -14.71 14.45
C GLU A 319 15.90 -16.07 15.01
N LYS A 320 16.80 -16.97 15.45
CA LYS A 320 16.36 -18.29 15.92
C LYS A 320 17.14 -18.92 17.08
N ILE A 321 17.96 -18.16 17.78
CA ILE A 321 18.70 -18.62 18.98
C ILE A 321 18.83 -17.43 19.94
N TRP A 322 18.48 -17.65 21.23
CA TRP A 322 18.61 -16.72 22.38
C TRP A 322 17.62 -15.53 22.41
N ASP A 323 16.94 -15.18 23.50
CA ASP A 323 16.44 -15.91 24.69
C ASP A 323 15.23 -15.09 25.22
N ASN A 324 14.29 -15.54 26.06
CA ASN A 324 14.20 -16.68 26.99
C ASN A 324 14.86 -16.49 28.39
N THR A 325 15.21 -15.27 28.80
CA THR A 325 15.63 -14.93 30.17
C THR A 325 15.08 -13.58 30.64
N GLU A 326 13.90 -13.58 31.26
CA GLU A 326 13.47 -12.47 32.14
C GLU A 326 12.52 -12.98 33.24
N GLU A 327 13.11 -13.71 34.19
CA GLU A 327 12.51 -14.00 35.50
C GLU A 327 12.64 -12.77 36.43
N GLU A 328 11.67 -12.62 37.33
CA GLU A 328 11.85 -12.00 38.65
C GLU A 328 12.40 -10.56 38.75
N ILE A 329 11.67 -9.55 38.24
CA ILE A 329 11.83 -8.13 38.68
C ILE A 329 10.49 -7.54 39.18
N TYR A 330 9.92 -8.16 40.23
CA TYR A 330 8.84 -7.56 41.04
C TYR A 330 8.97 -7.93 42.54
N GLN A 331 10.18 -7.93 43.09
CA GLN A 331 10.39 -7.91 44.54
C GLN A 331 11.50 -6.94 44.96
N LEU A 332 11.24 -6.26 46.08
CA LEU A 332 12.15 -5.43 46.88
C LEU A 332 12.68 -4.11 46.29
N GLU A 333 11.96 -3.02 46.57
CA GLU A 333 12.61 -1.91 47.29
C GLU A 333 11.62 -1.15 48.20
N ASN A 334 11.57 -1.56 49.48
CA ASN A 334 11.12 -0.85 50.69
C ASN A 334 10.91 -1.91 51.80
N THR A 335 11.50 -1.84 52.99
CA THR A 335 12.29 -0.78 53.64
C THR A 335 13.49 -1.33 54.42
N SER A 336 14.47 -0.47 54.64
CA SER A 336 15.65 -0.72 55.46
C SER A 336 15.33 -0.80 56.96
N PHE A 337 15.92 -1.77 57.66
CA PHE A 337 16.71 -1.49 58.88
C PHE A 337 17.69 -2.65 59.15
N ILE A 338 18.92 -2.30 59.53
CA ILE A 338 20.07 -3.20 59.61
C ILE A 338 20.45 -3.44 61.09
N ASP A 339 20.75 -4.70 61.43
CA ASP A 339 21.65 -5.21 62.48
C ASP A 339 21.49 -4.76 63.97
N ASN A 340 21.70 -5.57 65.01
CA ASN A 340 22.33 -6.89 65.16
C ASN A 340 22.10 -7.43 66.60
N ALA A 341 22.59 -8.65 66.83
CA ALA A 341 23.20 -9.13 68.08
C ALA A 341 22.35 -9.73 69.24
N HIS A 342 22.59 -11.03 69.44
CA HIS A 342 22.58 -11.80 70.71
C HIS A 342 21.27 -12.21 71.42
N SER A 343 20.97 -13.52 71.30
CA SER A 343 20.75 -14.47 72.40
C SER A 343 20.05 -13.95 73.68
N TYR A 344 18.86 -14.49 73.99
CA TYR A 344 18.70 -15.30 75.21
C TYR A 344 17.52 -16.29 75.17
N LYS A 345 17.80 -17.41 75.83
CA LYS A 345 17.01 -18.64 76.04
C LYS A 345 15.69 -18.39 76.82
N LYS A 346 14.67 -19.22 76.52
CA LYS A 346 13.85 -20.02 77.47
C LYS A 346 12.34 -19.68 77.65
N ARG A 347 11.52 -20.58 77.10
CA ARG A 347 10.28 -21.22 77.62
C ARG A 347 9.49 -20.50 78.74
N HIS A 348 8.17 -20.43 78.57
CA HIS A 348 7.22 -20.91 79.60
C HIS A 348 6.06 -21.69 78.95
N ASN A 349 5.86 -22.93 79.41
CA ASN A 349 4.58 -23.64 79.29
C ASN A 349 3.64 -23.11 80.38
N ILE A 350 2.33 -23.21 80.16
CA ILE A 350 1.39 -23.84 81.10
C ILE A 350 0.20 -24.37 80.28
N VAL A 351 -0.29 -25.54 80.69
CA VAL A 351 -1.45 -26.26 80.13
C VAL A 351 -2.43 -26.41 81.29
N TYR A 352 -3.75 -26.22 81.09
CA TYR A 352 -4.78 -27.25 81.32
C TYR A 352 -6.23 -26.76 81.14
N HIS A 353 -7.07 -27.70 80.70
CA HIS A 353 -8.53 -27.61 80.59
C HIS A 353 -9.23 -27.83 81.95
N ALA A 354 -10.48 -27.36 82.08
CA ALA A 354 -11.58 -28.08 82.74
C ALA A 354 -12.95 -27.55 82.27
N SER A 355 -14.03 -28.25 82.62
CA SER A 355 -15.33 -28.25 81.94
C SER A 355 -16.51 -27.71 82.74
N VAL A 356 -17.46 -27.07 82.03
CA VAL A 356 -18.94 -27.26 82.10
C VAL A 356 -19.71 -27.01 83.42
N ASN A 357 -20.68 -26.09 83.30
CA ASN A 357 -21.95 -25.88 84.05
C ASN A 357 -21.96 -25.48 85.53
N TYR A 358 -22.77 -24.46 85.82
CA TYR A 358 -24.09 -24.66 86.46
C TYR A 358 -25.17 -23.91 85.67
#